data_AF-A0A2V6ZKF4-F1
#
_entry.id   AF-A0A2V6ZKF4-F1
#
_cell.length_a   1.000
_cell.length_b   1.000
_cell.length_c   1.000
_cell.angle_alpha   90.00
_cell.angle_beta   90.00
_cell.angle_gamma   90.00
#
_symmetry.space_group_name_H-M   'P 1'
#
loop_
_entity.id
_entity.type
_entity.pdbx_description
1 polymer ?
#
loop_
_entity_poly.entity_id
_entity_poly.type
_entity_poly.pdbx_seq_one_letter_code
_entity_poly.pdbx_strand_id
1 'polypeptide(L)' 'MTDWWRDLDDEIVNCFIGYESMTPGELSQKIGMSTEAVTSLLGRLAQEGRITIVRVARTSG' A
#
# COMPACT_ATOMS: atom_id res chain seq x y z
N MET A 1 -9.98 0.45 -19.27
CA MET A 1 -8.91 -0.19 -18.48
C MET A 1 -8.92 0.44 -17.10
N THR A 2 -10.04 0.30 -16.39
CA THR A 2 -10.49 1.36 -15.47
C THR A 2 -11.04 0.82 -14.15
N ASP A 3 -11.69 -0.34 -14.16
CA ASP A 3 -12.26 -0.92 -12.94
C ASP A 3 -11.24 -1.74 -12.16
N TRP A 4 -10.47 -2.59 -12.86
CA TRP A 4 -9.47 -3.44 -12.20
C TRP A 4 -8.41 -2.67 -11.38
N TRP A 5 -7.92 -1.55 -11.89
CA TRP A 5 -6.96 -0.70 -11.14
C TRP A 5 -7.60 -0.02 -9.94
N ARG A 6 -8.89 0.33 -10.04
CA ARG A 6 -9.64 0.95 -8.96
C ARG A 6 -9.93 -0.08 -7.87
N ASP A 7 -10.35 -1.27 -8.26
CA ASP A 7 -10.59 -2.41 -7.38
C ASP A 7 -9.32 -2.78 -6.61
N LEU A 8 -8.16 -2.80 -7.29
CA LEU A 8 -6.87 -3.04 -6.65
C LEU A 8 -6.52 -1.96 -5.62
N ASP A 9 -6.70 -0.68 -5.96
CA ASP A 9 -6.43 0.38 -5.00
C ASP A 9 -7.39 0.31 -3.80
N ASP A 10 -8.66 -0.03 -4.02
CA ASP A 10 -9.63 -0.23 -2.94
C ASP A 10 -9.28 -1.44 -2.08
N GLU A 11 -8.81 -2.54 -2.66
CA GLU A 11 -8.27 -3.70 -1.95
C GLU A 11 -7.06 -3.31 -1.06
N ILE A 12 -6.14 -2.50 -1.59
CA ILE A 12 -5.01 -1.96 -0.83
C ILE A 12 -5.48 -1.13 0.35
N VAL A 13 -6.44 -0.21 0.15
CA VAL A 13 -6.97 0.63 1.22
C VAL A 13 -7.68 -0.22 2.29
N ASN A 14 -8.43 -1.24 1.86
CA ASN A 14 -9.13 -2.16 2.74
C ASN A 14 -8.19 -3.02 3.58
N CYS A 15 -6.97 -3.30 3.10
CA CYS A 15 -5.96 -4.01 3.90
C CYS A 15 -5.52 -3.26 5.16
N PHE A 16 -5.73 -1.94 5.24
CA PHE A 16 -5.40 -1.15 6.43
C PHE A 16 -6.52 -1.14 7.48
N ILE A 17 -7.74 -1.58 7.13
CA ILE A 17 -8.85 -1.59 8.07
C ILE A 17 -8.55 -2.59 9.20
N GLY A 18 -8.48 -2.10 10.43
CA GLY A 18 -8.21 -2.92 11.62
C GLY A 18 -6.74 -3.17 11.92
N TYR A 19 -5.81 -2.59 11.14
CA TYR A 19 -4.37 -2.65 11.41
C TYR A 19 -3.84 -1.30 11.86
N GLU A 20 -3.11 -1.26 12.98
CA GLU A 20 -2.46 -0.04 13.47
C GLU A 20 -1.27 0.38 12.58
N SER A 21 -0.53 -0.60 12.07
CA SER A 21 0.52 -0.38 11.06
C SER A 21 0.75 -1.63 10.23
N MET A 22 1.22 -1.44 9.00
CA MET A 22 1.58 -2.53 8.09
C MET A 22 2.79 -2.11 7.26
N THR A 23 3.76 -3.01 7.12
CA THR A 23 4.92 -2.81 6.25
C THR A 23 4.58 -3.12 4.79
N PRO A 24 5.28 -2.52 3.80
CA PRO A 24 5.08 -2.87 2.40
C PRO A 24 5.28 -4.36 2.09
N GLY A 25 6.15 -5.05 2.85
CA GLY A 25 6.38 -6.49 2.69
C GLY A 25 5.22 -7.35 3.20
N GLU A 26 4.59 -6.99 4.31
CA GLU A 26 3.38 -7.68 4.78
C GLU A 26 2.21 -7.48 3.81
N LEU A 27 2.08 -6.27 3.26
CA LEU A 27 1.07 -5.95 2.27
C LEU A 27 1.33 -6.68 0.93
N SER A 28 2.59 -6.83 0.52
CA SER A 28 2.95 -7.54 -0.71
C SER A 28 2.57 -9.01 -0.67
N GLN A 29 2.71 -9.66 0.49
CA GLN A 29 2.25 -11.04 0.71
C GLN A 29 0.73 -11.18 0.65
N LYS A 30 -0.02 -10.17 1.12
CA LYS A 30 -1.49 -10.20 1.10
C LYS A 30 -2.07 -10.05 -0.31
N ILE A 31 -1.49 -9.16 -1.10
CA ILE A 31 -2.01 -8.78 -2.43
C ILE A 31 -1.36 -9.61 -3.55
N GLY A 32 -0.27 -10.33 -3.26
CA GLY A 32 0.41 -11.18 -4.25
C GLY A 32 1.21 -10.37 -5.28
N MET A 33 1.67 -9.17 -4.91
CA MET A 33 2.49 -8.30 -5.76
C MET A 33 3.93 -8.20 -5.23
N SER A 34 4.86 -7.69 -6.04
CA SER A 34 6.20 -7.42 -5.53
C SER A 34 6.18 -6.25 -4.54
N THR A 35 7.11 -6.26 -3.58
CA THR A 35 7.22 -5.18 -2.58
C THR A 35 7.51 -3.82 -3.23
N GLU A 36 8.26 -3.79 -4.34
CA GLU A 36 8.57 -2.57 -5.10
C GLU A 36 7.31 -2.00 -5.77
N ALA A 37 6.48 -2.87 -6.36
CA ALA A 37 5.21 -2.47 -6.95
C ALA A 37 4.28 -1.90 -5.87
N VAL A 38 4.11 -2.62 -4.76
CA VAL A 38 3.31 -2.13 -3.61
C VAL A 38 3.82 -0.80 -3.09
N THR A 39 5.13 -0.65 -2.91
CA THR A 39 5.72 0.62 -2.43
C THR A 39 5.41 1.78 -3.37
N SER A 40 5.47 1.55 -4.69
CA SER A 40 5.14 2.55 -5.70
C SER A 40 3.65 2.91 -5.67
N LEU A 41 2.77 1.92 -5.50
CA LEU A 41 1.32 2.11 -5.37
C LEU A 41 0.98 2.92 -4.12
N LEU A 42 1.57 2.58 -2.97
CA LEU A 42 1.39 3.33 -1.72
C LEU A 42 1.85 4.79 -1.87
N GLY A 43 2.98 5.03 -2.54
CA GLY A 43 3.45 6.38 -2.84
C GLY A 43 2.44 7.19 -3.65
N ARG A 44 1.86 6.58 -4.71
CA ARG A 44 0.80 7.21 -5.51
C ARG A 44 -0.47 7.47 -4.68
N LEU A 45 -0.97 6.48 -3.95
CA LEU A 45 -2.17 6.62 -3.13
C LEU A 45 -2.03 7.69 -2.05
N ALA A 46 -0.83 7.84 -1.49
CA ALA A 46 -0.53 8.92 -0.56
C ALA A 46 -0.55 10.29 -1.24
N GLN A 47 0.01 10.41 -2.45
CA GLN A 47 -0.04 11.66 -3.24
C GLN A 47 -1.47 12.05 -3.63
N GLU A 48 -2.33 11.05 -3.88
CA GLU A 48 -3.75 11.24 -4.18
C GLU A 48 -4.60 11.51 -2.92
N GLY A 49 -4.02 11.44 -1.72
CA GLY A 49 -4.72 11.67 -0.45
C GLY A 49 -5.63 10.51 -0.01
N ARG A 50 -5.50 9.33 -0.62
CA ARG A 50 -6.30 8.14 -0.28
C ARG A 50 -5.79 7.42 0.96
N ILE A 51 -4.50 7.55 1.25
CA ILE A 51 -3.86 7.09 2.48
C ILE A 51 -2.93 8.16 3.04
N THR A 52 -2.55 8.05 4.31
CA THR A 52 -1.54 8.92 4.92
C THR A 52 -0.39 8.08 5.45
N ILE A 53 0.85 8.44 5.08
CA ILE A 53 2.06 7.81 5.62
C ILE A 53 2.34 8.43 6.99
N VAL A 54 2.01 7.70 8.06
CA VAL A 54 2.13 8.19 9.44
C VAL A 54 3.49 7.89 10.09
N ARG A 55 4.23 6.90 9.56
CA ARG A 55 5.51 6.47 10.13
C ARG A 55 6.51 6.16 9.02
N VAL A 56 7.73 6.66 9.19
CA VAL A 56 8.89 6.35 8.36
C VAL A 56 9.98 5.83 9.28
N ALA A 57 10.61 4.72 8.91
CA ALA A 57 11.71 4.14 9.65
C ALA A 57 12.95 4.05 8.76
N ARG A 58 14.13 4.24 9.35
CA ARG A 58 15.39 4.00 8.65
C ARG A 58 15.56 2.51 8.42
N THR A 59 15.80 2.11 7.18
CA THR A 59 16.27 0.76 6.86
C THR A 59 17.78 0.69 7.05
N SER A 60 18.27 -0.42 7.59
CA SER A 60 19.71 -0.70 7.69
C SER A 60 20.24 -1.03 6.29
N GLY A 61 20.51 0.00 5.50
CA GLY A 61 21.27 -0.14 4.24
C GLY A 61 22.72 -0.48 4.47
#